data_AF-A0A7Y5CST1-F1
#
_entry.id   AF-A0A7Y5CST1-F1
#
_cell.length_a   1.000
_cell.length_b   1.000
_cell.length_c   1.000
_cell.angle_alpha   90.00
_cell.angle_beta   90.00
_cell.angle_gamma   90.00
#
_symmetry.space_group_name_H-M   'P 1'
#
loop_
_entity.id
_entity.type
_entity.pdbx_description
1 polymer ?
#
loop_
_entity_poly.entity_id
_entity_poly.type
_entity_poly.pdbx_seq_one_letter_code
_entity_poly.pdbx_strand_id
1 'polypeptide(L)'
;MFGLLEPMQRAQRVILIDATIDGAPAGTIRRLTPRFSKDYPRTLTAHDIGLKDLLDAFYLLGHVPEIILYAISIAAVQEVGTELSPEIAAVVEEVAGKVIEEMNSQSGMPLTQPAREEQSGAGLR
;
A
#
# COMPACT_ATOMS: atom_id res chain seq x y z
N MET A 1 13.00 -14.58 -0.24
CA MET A 1 12.82 -13.14 -0.53
C MET A 1 11.96 -12.54 0.58
N PHE A 2 12.55 -12.20 1.73
CA PHE A 2 11.82 -11.65 2.89
C PHE A 2 12.60 -10.51 3.59
N GLY A 3 13.62 -9.94 2.93
CA GLY A 3 14.48 -8.91 3.54
C GLY A 3 13.75 -7.60 3.93
N LEU A 4 12.55 -7.37 3.41
CA LEU A 4 11.74 -6.19 3.71
C LEU A 4 10.64 -6.44 4.77
N LEU A 5 10.39 -7.70 5.17
CA LEU A 5 9.33 -8.05 6.11
C LEU A 5 9.55 -7.38 7.47
N GLU A 6 10.73 -7.59 8.06
CA GLU A 6 11.09 -7.04 9.37
C GLU A 6 11.08 -5.50 9.40
N PRO A 7 11.73 -4.76 8.48
CA PRO A 7 11.69 -3.30 8.53
C PRO A 7 10.28 -2.73 8.32
N MET A 8 9.45 -3.37 7.48
CA MET A 8 8.07 -2.93 7.27
C MET A 8 7.16 -3.22 8.46
N GLN A 9 7.39 -4.30 9.21
CA GLN A 9 6.69 -4.57 10.48
C GLN A 9 7.02 -3.54 11.57
N ARG A 10 8.25 -3.04 11.57
CA ARG A 10 8.70 -2.05 12.56
C ARG A 10 8.27 -0.64 12.20
N ALA A 11 7.88 -0.40 10.95
CA ALA A 11 7.36 0.87 10.51
C ALA A 11 5.91 1.06 11.00
N GLN A 12 5.56 2.27 11.42
CA GLN A 12 4.16 2.61 11.72
C GLN A 12 3.36 2.85 10.44
N ARG A 13 4.05 3.27 9.38
CA ARG A 13 3.49 3.61 8.08
C ARG A 13 4.40 3.13 6.96
N VAL A 14 3.82 2.58 5.91
CA VAL A 14 4.47 2.15 4.68
C VAL A 14 3.84 2.90 3.51
N ILE A 15 4.66 3.64 2.75
CA ILE A 15 4.25 4.28 1.50
C ILE A 15 4.83 3.47 0.34
N LEU A 16 3.95 2.87 -0.45
CA LEU A 16 4.27 2.11 -1.65
C LEU A 16 4.02 3.00 -2.87
N ILE A 17 4.90 2.90 -3.85
CA ILE A 17 4.80 3.61 -5.13
C ILE A 17 4.98 2.55 -6.21
N ASP A 18 4.00 2.37 -7.08
CA ASP A 18 4.05 1.31 -8.09
C ASP A 18 3.33 1.71 -9.38
N ALA A 19 3.74 1.09 -10.48
CA ALA A 19 3.11 1.24 -11.77
C ALA A 19 1.91 0.29 -11.90
N THR A 20 0.85 0.72 -12.59
CA THR A 20 -0.35 -0.08 -12.81
C THR A 20 -0.88 0.04 -14.23
N ILE A 21 -1.36 -1.06 -14.80
CA ILE A 21 -2.06 -1.06 -16.09
C ILE A 21 -3.55 -1.15 -15.80
N ASP A 22 -4.22 -0.03 -15.55
CA ASP A 22 -5.63 -0.01 -15.13
C ASP A 22 -6.57 0.59 -16.19
N GLY A 23 -6.04 0.90 -17.38
CA GLY A 23 -6.78 1.49 -18.49
C GLY A 23 -7.03 2.99 -18.36
N ALA A 24 -6.58 3.62 -17.27
CA ALA A 24 -6.58 5.08 -17.16
C ALA A 24 -5.46 5.71 -18.02
N PRO A 25 -5.53 7.02 -18.32
CA PRO A 25 -4.47 7.72 -19.05
C PRO A 25 -3.11 7.54 -18.37
N ALA A 26 -2.05 7.36 -19.16
CA ALA A 26 -0.70 7.25 -18.64
C ALA A 26 -0.33 8.51 -17.83
N GLY A 27 0.34 8.32 -16.68
CA GLY A 27 0.65 9.37 -15.73
C GLY A 27 -0.47 9.66 -14.72
N THR A 28 -1.62 9.01 -14.80
CA THR A 28 -2.67 9.17 -13.77
C THR A 28 -2.15 8.68 -12.42
N ILE A 29 -2.16 9.57 -11.41
CA ILE A 29 -1.72 9.25 -10.04
C ILE A 29 -2.94 8.96 -9.18
N ARG A 30 -2.94 7.81 -8.49
CA ARG A 30 -4.00 7.42 -7.55
C ARG A 30 -3.44 7.07 -6.19
N ARG A 31 -3.94 7.75 -5.16
CA ARG A 31 -3.66 7.41 -3.75
C ARG A 31 -4.70 6.42 -3.25
N LEU A 32 -4.25 5.28 -2.76
CA LEU A 32 -5.07 4.20 -2.21
C LEU A 32 -4.64 3.91 -0.78
N THR A 33 -5.59 3.52 0.07
CA THR A 33 -5.34 3.02 1.43
C THR A 33 -5.88 1.60 1.56
N PRO A 34 -5.28 0.64 0.83
CA PRO A 34 -5.78 -0.71 0.80
C PRO A 34 -5.65 -1.34 2.18
N ARG A 35 -6.71 -2.01 2.62
CA ARG A 35 -6.67 -2.77 3.87
C ARG A 35 -6.38 -4.23 3.55
N PHE A 36 -7.02 -4.78 2.53
CA PHE A 36 -6.88 -6.18 2.17
C PHE A 36 -6.18 -6.34 0.82
N SER A 37 -5.60 -7.52 0.57
CA SER A 37 -4.95 -7.85 -0.70
C SER A 37 -5.86 -7.64 -1.93
N LYS A 38 -7.18 -7.85 -1.78
CA LYS A 38 -8.19 -7.58 -2.82
C LYS A 38 -8.39 -6.10 -3.17
N ASP A 39 -7.94 -5.18 -2.31
CA ASP A 39 -8.11 -3.73 -2.50
C ASP A 39 -7.01 -3.14 -3.42
N TYR A 40 -6.03 -3.96 -3.81
CA TYR A 40 -4.95 -3.57 -4.72
C TYR A 40 -5.37 -3.74 -6.20
N PRO A 41 -4.94 -2.86 -7.12
CA PRO A 41 -5.18 -3.01 -8.56
C PRO A 41 -4.63 -4.35 -9.08
N ARG A 42 -5.44 -5.06 -9.87
CA ARG A 42 -5.12 -6.40 -10.41
C ARG A 42 -3.90 -6.45 -11.34
N THR A 43 -3.35 -5.30 -11.72
CA THR A 43 -2.26 -5.20 -12.68
C THR A 43 -0.96 -4.69 -12.07
N LEU A 44 -0.87 -4.58 -10.74
CA LEU A 44 0.38 -4.45 -9.97
C LEU A 44 1.21 -5.77 -9.97
N THR A 45 1.04 -6.62 -10.99
CA THR A 45 1.36 -8.05 -10.92
C THR A 45 2.83 -8.40 -10.97
N ALA A 46 3.74 -7.44 -11.20
CA ALA A 46 5.17 -7.73 -11.19
C ALA A 46 5.69 -8.15 -9.80
N HIS A 47 4.96 -7.82 -8.71
CA HIS A 47 5.26 -8.19 -7.33
C HIS A 47 4.19 -9.06 -6.63
N ASP A 48 3.22 -9.58 -7.39
CA ASP A 48 1.93 -10.15 -6.91
C ASP A 48 2.00 -11.12 -5.72
N ILE A 49 3.03 -11.95 -5.65
CA ILE A 49 3.17 -12.93 -4.55
C ILE A 49 3.74 -12.24 -3.31
N GLY A 50 4.74 -11.38 -3.48
CA GLY A 50 5.49 -10.79 -2.36
C GLY A 50 4.67 -9.83 -1.51
N LEU A 51 3.94 -8.90 -2.13
CA LEU A 51 3.18 -7.89 -1.40
C LEU A 51 1.93 -8.47 -0.74
N LYS A 52 1.20 -9.34 -1.43
CA LYS A 52 0.03 -10.02 -0.87
C LYS A 52 0.42 -10.91 0.31
N ASP A 53 1.43 -11.75 0.17
CA ASP A 53 1.90 -12.61 1.26
C ASP A 53 2.45 -11.80 2.44
N LEU A 54 3.08 -10.65 2.16
CA LEU A 54 3.55 -9.71 3.17
C LEU A 54 2.42 -9.09 3.98
N LEU A 55 1.35 -8.66 3.31
CA LEU A 55 0.15 -8.13 3.97
C LEU A 55 -0.55 -9.20 4.80
N ASP A 56 -0.77 -10.38 4.21
CA ASP A 56 -1.36 -11.53 4.90
C ASP A 56 -0.51 -11.90 6.13
N ALA A 57 0.83 -11.81 6.05
CA ALA A 57 1.73 -12.00 7.19
C ALA A 57 1.57 -10.92 8.28
N PHE A 58 1.41 -9.64 7.93
CA PHE A 58 1.13 -8.58 8.92
C PHE A 58 -0.18 -8.83 9.67
N TYR A 59 -1.21 -9.27 8.95
CA TYR A 59 -2.49 -9.64 9.56
C TYR A 59 -2.36 -10.81 10.53
N LEU A 60 -1.61 -11.85 10.16
CA LEU A 60 -1.36 -13.00 11.02
C LEU A 60 -0.54 -12.64 12.27
N LEU A 61 0.37 -11.67 12.16
CA LEU A 61 1.24 -11.24 13.26
C LEU A 61 0.63 -10.13 14.14
N GLY A 62 -0.58 -9.68 13.82
CA GLY A 62 -1.38 -8.78 14.66
C GLY A 62 -0.96 -7.30 14.64
N HIS A 63 0.03 -6.93 13.84
CA HIS A 63 0.42 -5.54 13.62
C HIS A 63 0.45 -5.23 12.13
N VAL A 64 -0.51 -4.42 11.69
CA VAL A 64 -0.60 -3.94 10.31
C VAL A 64 -0.19 -2.47 10.31
N PRO A 65 0.92 -2.10 9.64
CA PRO A 65 1.28 -0.70 9.49
C PRO A 65 0.19 0.04 8.70
N GLU A 66 0.12 1.36 8.83
CA GLU A 66 -0.69 2.16 7.91
C GLU A 66 -0.10 2.05 6.50
N ILE A 67 -0.87 1.57 5.52
CA ILE A 67 -0.39 1.37 4.16
C ILE A 67 -1.04 2.37 3.22
N ILE A 68 -0.19 3.07 2.49
CA ILE A 68 -0.57 4.06 1.48
C ILE A 68 0.08 3.60 0.17
N LEU A 69 -0.71 3.46 -0.88
CA LEU A 69 -0.22 3.10 -2.20
C LEU A 69 -0.48 4.25 -3.16
N TYR A 70 0.59 4.76 -3.76
CA TYR A 70 0.54 5.59 -4.95
C TYR A 70 0.66 4.68 -6.18
N ALA A 71 -0.46 4.46 -6.87
CA ALA A 71 -0.50 3.73 -8.12
C ALA A 71 -0.44 4.72 -9.30
N ILE A 72 0.53 4.55 -10.19
CA ILE A 72 0.73 5.38 -11.36
C ILE A 72 0.35 4.58 -12.61
N SER A 73 -0.66 5.06 -13.33
CA SER A 73 -1.12 4.39 -14.55
C SER A 73 -0.06 4.49 -15.65
N ILE A 74 0.26 3.35 -16.25
CA ILE A 74 1.17 3.22 -17.40
C ILE A 74 0.42 2.67 -18.62
N ALA A 75 0.96 2.91 -19.81
CA ALA A 75 0.41 2.35 -21.03
C ALA A 75 0.48 0.80 -21.02
N ALA A 76 -0.54 0.15 -21.57
CA ALA A 76 -0.60 -1.31 -21.63
C ALA A 76 0.46 -1.92 -22.56
N VAL A 77 0.88 -1.17 -23.59
CA VAL A 77 1.93 -1.54 -24.53
C VAL A 77 3.10 -0.61 -24.31
N GLN A 78 4.25 -1.18 -23.99
CA GLN A 78 5.48 -0.45 -23.71
C GLN A 78 6.62 -1.13 -24.45
N GLU A 79 7.52 -0.34 -25.03
CA GLU A 79 8.81 -0.86 -25.48
C GLU A 79 9.65 -1.22 -24.25
N VAL A 80 10.37 -2.34 -24.32
CA VAL A 80 11.27 -2.72 -23.23
C VAL A 80 12.43 -1.74 -23.20
N GLY A 81 12.62 -1.06 -22.08
CA GLY A 81 13.66 -0.07 -21.89
C GLY A 81 13.90 0.27 -20.42
N THR A 82 14.93 1.07 -20.17
CA THR A 82 15.28 1.59 -18.84
C THR A 82 14.83 3.03 -18.63
N GLU A 83 14.30 3.65 -19.68
CA GLU A 83 13.87 5.05 -19.67
C GLU A 83 12.39 5.18 -19.30
N LEU A 84 12.05 6.31 -18.68
CA LEU A 84 10.67 6.67 -18.44
C LEU A 84 10.00 7.11 -19.74
N SER A 85 8.72 6.77 -19.91
CA SER A 85 7.92 7.39 -20.97
C SER A 85 7.73 8.89 -20.69
N PRO A 86 7.51 9.72 -21.72
CA PRO A 86 7.29 11.16 -21.53
C PRO A 86 6.16 11.48 -20.53
N GLU A 87 5.10 10.69 -20.56
CA GLU A 87 3.94 10.83 -19.67
C GLU A 87 4.30 10.54 -18.21
N ILE A 88 5.15 9.54 -17.96
CA ILE A 88 5.60 9.21 -16.60
C ILE A 88 6.63 10.21 -16.12
N ALA A 89 7.59 10.58 -16.95
CA ALA A 89 8.61 11.59 -16.63
C ALA A 89 7.97 12.93 -16.21
N ALA A 90 6.86 13.31 -16.84
CA ALA A 90 6.12 14.53 -16.52
C ALA A 90 5.47 14.53 -15.13
N VAL A 91 5.20 13.35 -14.55
CA VAL A 91 4.49 13.24 -13.26
C VAL A 91 5.39 12.78 -12.10
N VAL A 92 6.65 12.41 -12.33
CA VAL A 92 7.58 11.97 -11.28
C VAL A 92 7.71 13.00 -10.15
N GLU A 93 7.91 14.28 -10.51
CA GLU A 93 8.04 15.37 -9.52
C GLU A 93 6.73 15.56 -8.73
N GLU A 94 5.58 15.39 -9.38
CA GLU A 94 4.29 15.46 -8.69
C GLU A 94 4.13 14.30 -7.69
N VAL A 95 4.45 13.07 -8.10
CA VAL A 95 4.39 11.89 -7.21
C VAL A 95 5.35 12.07 -6.03
N ALA A 96 6.58 12.51 -6.28
CA ALA A 96 7.57 12.77 -5.23
C ALA A 96 7.06 13.82 -4.24
N GLY A 97 6.47 14.91 -4.73
CA GLY A 97 5.83 15.94 -3.91
C GLY A 97 4.74 15.36 -3.01
N LYS A 98 3.81 14.57 -3.56
CA LYS A 98 2.75 13.92 -2.77
C LYS A 98 3.30 12.96 -1.71
N VAL A 99 4.35 12.21 -2.03
CA VAL A 99 5.01 11.29 -1.08
C VAL A 99 5.68 12.06 0.06
N ILE A 100 6.38 13.15 -0.24
CA ILE A 100 7.00 14.01 0.77
C ILE A 100 5.92 14.64 1.67
N GLU A 101 4.83 15.14 1.10
CA GLU A 101 3.68 15.62 1.85
C GLU A 101 3.10 14.54 2.77
N GLU A 102 2.98 13.30 2.26
CA GLU A 102 2.51 12.16 3.05
C GLU A 102 3.46 11.78 4.19
N MET A 103 4.77 11.90 3.99
CA MET A 103 5.77 11.66 5.05
C MET A 103 5.67 12.70 6.17
N ASN A 104 5.33 13.94 5.82
CA ASN A 104 5.22 15.06 6.76
C ASN A 104 3.84 15.14 7.44
N SER A 105 2.82 14.46 6.91
CA SER A 105 1.48 14.41 7.49
C SER A 105 1.47 13.53 8.75
N GLN A 106 0.92 14.02 9.87
CA GLN A 106 0.75 13.20 11.05
C GLN A 106 -0.33 12.13 10.79
N SER A 107 -0.08 10.87 11.18
CA SER A 107 -1.06 9.79 11.15
C SER A 107 -2.30 10.15 11.95
N GLY A 108 -3.32 10.67 11.28
CA GLY A 108 -4.64 10.84 11.84
C GLY A 108 -5.45 9.56 11.64
N MET A 109 -5.30 8.57 12.53
CA MET A 109 -6.39 7.69 12.99
C MET A 109 -5.94 6.84 14.20
N PRO A 110 -6.68 6.84 15.32
CA PRO A 110 -6.45 5.91 16.42
C PRO A 110 -6.83 4.49 15.99
N LEU A 111 -5.93 3.53 16.21
CA LEU A 111 -6.23 2.11 16.16
C LEU A 111 -7.24 1.79 17.28
N THR A 112 -8.54 1.88 17.01
CA THR A 112 -9.53 1.25 17.88
C THR A 112 -9.34 -0.26 17.77
N GLN A 113 -8.72 -0.86 18.78
CA GLN A 113 -8.78 -2.30 19.00
C GLN A 113 -10.26 -2.73 19.03
N PRO A 114 -10.62 -3.89 18.45
CA PRO A 114 -11.95 -4.43 18.69
C PRO A 114 -12.13 -4.60 20.20
N ALA A 115 -13.27 -4.13 20.70
CA ALA A 115 -13.64 -4.19 22.10
C ALA A 115 -13.35 -5.59 22.65
N ARG A 116 -12.54 -5.68 23.72
CA ARG A 116 -12.56 -6.85 24.58
C ARG A 116 -14.01 -7.03 25.01
N GLU A 117 -14.67 -8.08 24.52
CA GLU A 117 -15.87 -8.59 25.14
C GLU A 117 -15.49 -8.91 26.59
N GLU A 118 -15.94 -8.04 27.49
CA GLU A 118 -15.86 -8.30 28.92
C GLU A 118 -16.59 -9.62 29.18
N GLN A 119 -15.83 -10.56 29.74
CA GLN A 119 -16.34 -11.71 30.45
C GLN A 119 -17.30 -11.21 31.53
N SER A 120 -18.60 -11.13 31.20
CA SER A 120 -19.64 -11.05 32.21
C SER A 120 -19.95 -12.46 32.67
N GLY A 121 -19.42 -12.80 33.84
CA GLY A 121 -19.69 -14.05 34.52
C GLY A 121 -21.18 -14.21 34.82
N ALA A 122 -21.70 -15.38 34.51
CA ALA A 122 -22.91 -15.90 35.12
C ALA A 122 -22.55 -17.24 35.78
N GLY A 123 -21.99 -17.14 36.98
CA GLY A 123 -21.98 -18.20 37.98
C GLY A 123 -22.81 -17.73 39.18
N LEU A 124 -23.63 -18.66 39.71
CA LEU A 124 -24.54 -18.56 40.87
C LEU A 124 -25.81 -17.73 40.58
N ARG A 125 -27.01 -18.32 40.50
CA ARG A 125 -27.64 -19.40 41.29
C ARG A 125 -28.69 -20.13 40.45
#